data_AF-A0A4D7DDP1-F1
#
_entry.id   AF-A0A4D7DDP1-F1
#
_cell.length_a   1.000
_cell.length_b   1.000
_cell.length_c   1.000
_cell.angle_alpha   90.00
_cell.angle_beta   90.00
_cell.angle_gamma   90.00
#
_symmetry.space_group_name_H-M   'P 1'
#
loop_
_entity.id
_entity.type
_entity.pdbx_description
1 polymer ?
#
loop_
_entity_poly.entity_id
_entity_poly.type
_entity_poly.pdbx_seq_one_letter_code
_entity_poly.pdbx_strand_id
1 'polypeptide(L)' 'MTLKPTPRANGQRRCPICGKPRVEAHAPFCSTRCRDRDLVQWLDDGYALPGPPADPDAQD' A
#
# COMPACT_ATOMS: atom_id res chain seq x y z
N MET A 1 24.86 7.57 -5.17
CA MET A 1 23.90 7.51 -4.05
C MET A 1 22.65 8.29 -4.44
N THR A 2 21.75 7.69 -5.20
CA THR A 2 20.57 8.41 -5.72
C THR A 2 19.45 8.32 -4.71
N LEU A 3 19.26 9.39 -3.94
CA LEU A 3 18.11 9.57 -3.05
C LEU A 3 16.84 9.61 -3.93
N LYS A 4 16.03 8.55 -3.88
CA LYS A 4 14.69 8.54 -4.47
C LYS A 4 13.84 9.58 -3.70
N PRO A 5 13.13 10.49 -4.40
CA PRO A 5 12.27 11.47 -3.74
C PRO A 5 11.12 10.75 -3.02
N THR A 6 11.02 10.94 -1.71
CA THR A 6 9.89 10.49 -0.91
C THR A 6 8.67 11.34 -1.25
N PRO A 7 7.56 10.78 -1.76
CA PRO A 7 6.37 11.57 -2.04
C PRO A 7 5.81 12.12 -0.73
N ARG A 8 5.67 13.45 -0.65
CA ARG A 8 5.00 14.11 0.48
C ARG A 8 3.52 13.74 0.50
N ALA A 9 3.00 13.52 1.71
CA ALA A 9 1.59 13.27 1.97
C ALA A 9 0.75 14.46 1.49
N ASN A 10 0.15 14.32 0.30
CA ASN A 10 -0.83 15.28 -0.21
C ASN A 10 -2.11 15.19 0.64
N GLY A 11 -2.45 16.31 1.28
CA GLY A 11 -3.59 16.50 2.20
C GLY A 11 -4.99 16.40 1.58
N GLN A 12 -5.17 15.58 0.55
CA GLN A 12 -6.47 15.06 0.15
C GLN A 12 -6.41 13.56 0.37
N ARG A 13 -7.20 13.03 1.31
CA ARG A 13 -7.26 11.58 1.58
C ARG A 13 -7.75 10.87 0.32
N ARG A 14 -6.82 10.50 -0.57
CA ARG A 14 -7.06 9.76 -1.81
C ARG A 14 -7.05 8.27 -1.52
N CYS A 15 -7.81 7.51 -2.30
CA CYS A 15 -7.82 6.07 -2.23
C CYS A 15 -6.42 5.52 -2.58
N PRO A 16 -5.79 4.69 -1.74
CA PRO A 16 -4.45 4.16 -1.99
C PRO A 16 -4.41 3.21 -3.20
N ILE A 17 -5.56 2.65 -3.58
CA ILE A 17 -5.67 1.65 -4.66
C ILE A 17 -5.85 2.29 -6.04
N CYS A 18 -6.48 3.47 -6.13
CA CYS A 18 -6.80 4.08 -7.44
C CYS A 18 -6.67 5.61 -7.52
N GLY A 19 -6.30 6.29 -6.43
CA GLY A 19 -6.07 7.73 -6.40
C GLY A 19 -7.33 8.62 -6.42
N LYS A 20 -8.53 8.04 -6.52
CA LYS A 20 -9.81 8.76 -6.45
C LYS A 20 -10.06 9.35 -5.04
N PRO A 21 -10.90 10.38 -4.89
CA PRO A 21 -11.29 10.89 -3.58
C PRO A 21 -11.87 9.78 -2.69
N ARG A 22 -11.40 9.65 -1.45
CA ARG A 22 -12.00 8.76 -0.44
C ARG A 22 -13.42 9.24 -0.13
N VAL A 23 -14.30 8.29 0.16
CA VAL A 23 -15.61 8.57 0.73
C VAL A 23 -15.63 8.07 2.17
N GLU A 24 -16.26 8.81 3.09
CA GLU A 24 -16.27 8.45 4.52
C GLU A 24 -16.82 7.04 4.77
N ALA A 25 -17.87 6.64 4.03
CA ALA A 25 -18.48 5.31 4.15
C ALA A 25 -17.55 4.15 3.76
N HIS A 26 -16.50 4.40 2.98
CA HIS A 26 -15.58 3.36 2.48
C HIS A 26 -14.13 3.61 2.88
N ALA A 27 -13.92 4.48 3.86
CA ALA A 27 -12.63 4.78 4.44
C ALA A 27 -11.77 3.54 4.73
N PRO A 28 -10.48 3.50 4.34
CA PRO A 28 -9.65 4.52 3.67
C PRO A 28 -9.79 4.62 2.13
N PHE A 29 -10.76 3.94 1.53
CA PHE A 29 -10.91 3.79 0.08
C PHE A 29 -12.05 4.65 -0.53
N CYS A 30 -12.18 4.62 -1.86
CA CYS A 30 -13.29 5.27 -2.55
C CYS A 30 -14.54 4.37 -2.72
N SER A 31 -14.41 3.05 -2.55
CA SER A 31 -15.51 2.09 -2.76
C SER A 31 -15.17 0.70 -2.20
N THR A 32 -16.20 -0.15 -2.01
CA THR A 32 -16.05 -1.58 -1.68
C THR A 32 -15.12 -2.31 -2.66
N ARG A 33 -15.25 -2.07 -3.97
CA ARG A 33 -14.37 -2.67 -5.00
C ARG A 33 -12.88 -2.38 -4.76
N CYS A 34 -12.53 -1.20 -4.25
CA CYS A 34 -11.13 -0.89 -3.95
C CYS A 34 -10.66 -1.58 -2.67
N ARG A 35 -11.53 -1.76 -1.67
CA ARG A 35 -11.23 -2.56 -0.48
C ARG A 35 -10.96 -4.03 -0.85
N ASP A 36 -11.78 -4.61 -1.72
CA ASP A 36 -11.63 -6.01 -2.10
C ASP A 36 -10.35 -6.24 -2.92
N ARG A 37 -9.95 -5.27 -3.75
CA ARG A 37 -8.66 -5.29 -4.46
C ARG A 37 -7.46 -5.22 -3.51
N ASP A 38 -7.55 -4.37 -2.49
CA ASP A 38 -6.54 -4.31 -1.44
C ASP A 38 -6.39 -5.66 -0.75
N LEU A 39 -7.52 -6.31 -0.42
CA LEU A 39 -7.53 -7.63 0.19
C LEU A 39 -6.84 -8.68 -0.70
N VAL A 40 -7.11 -8.71 -2.00
CA VAL A 40 -6.41 -9.61 -2.93
C VAL A 40 -4.91 -9.32 -2.91
N GLN A 41 -4.51 -8.05 -2.92
CA GLN A 41 -3.09 -7.70 -2.88
C GLN A 41 -2.40 -8.21 -1.60
N TRP A 42 -3.09 -8.18 -0.47
CA TRP A 42 -2.62 -8.76 0.79
C TRP A 42 -2.47 -10.28 0.72
N LEU A 43 -3.43 -10.97 0.09
CA LEU A 43 -3.42 -12.43 -0.03
C LEU A 43 -2.37 -12.94 -1.02
N ASP A 44 -2.02 -12.14 -2.01
CA ASP A 44 -1.02 -12.45 -3.04
C ASP A 44 0.41 -12.00 -2.65
N ASP A 45 0.70 -11.77 -1.36
CA ASP A 45 2.01 -11.28 -0.87
C ASP A 45 2.50 -10.01 -1.58
N GLY A 46 1.58 -9.16 -2.03
CA GLY A 46 1.88 -7.97 -2.82
C GLY A 46 2.48 -6.80 -2.06
N TYR A 47 2.46 -6.87 -0.73
CA TYR A 47 3.01 -5.85 0.14
C TYR A 47 4.35 -6.32 0.71
N ALA A 48 5.44 -5.80 0.14
CA ALA A 48 6.79 -6.05 0.62
C ALA A 48 7.40 -4.79 1.22
N LEU A 49 8.05 -4.93 2.37
CA LEU A 49 8.90 -3.88 2.92
C LEU A 49 10.28 -3.95 2.27
N PRO A 50 10.86 -2.82 1.83
CA PRO A 50 12.21 -2.82 1.32
C PRO A 50 13.18 -3.18 2.46
N GLY A 51 14.01 -4.20 2.21
CA GLY A 51 15.00 -4.67 3.18
C GLY A 51 16.16 -5.37 2.47
N PRO A 52 17.25 -5.67 3.20
CA PRO A 52 18.26 -6.60 2.72
C PRO A 52 17.61 -7.95 2.39
N PRO A 53 18.19 -8.74 1.47
CA PRO A 53 17.68 -10.07 1.18
C PRO A 53 17.58 -10.89 2.47
N ALA A 54 16.51 -11.67 2.60
CA ALA A 54 16.36 -12.58 3.72
C ALA A 54 17.51 -13.60 3.70
N ASP A 55 18.16 -13.79 4.84
CA ASP A 55 19.17 -14.84 5.00
C ASP A 55 18.44 -16.19 5.13
N PRO A 56 18.65 -17.14 4.21
CA PRO A 56 17.94 -18.42 4.22
C PRO A 56 18.30 -19.31 5.42
N ASP A 57 19.41 -19.02 6.11
CA ASP A 57 19.91 -19.79 7.25
C ASP A 57 19.65 -19.08 8.60
N ALA A 58 18.99 -17.92 8.59
CA ALA A 58 18.53 -17.27 9.82
C ALA A 58 17.35 -18.06 10.41
N GLN A 59 17.64 -18.93 11.38
CA GLN A 59 16.63 -19.59 12.20
C GLN A 59 16.13 -18.64 13.30
N ASP A 60 14.81 -18.58 13.47
CA ASP A 60 14.07 -17.79 14.49
C ASP A 60 14.45 -18.16 15.93
#